data_AF-A0A2G9FGV7-F1
#
_entry.id   AF-A0A2G9FGV7-F1
#
_cell.length_a   1.000
_cell.length_b   1.000
_cell.length_c   1.000
_cell.angle_alpha   90.00
_cell.angle_beta   90.00
_cell.angle_gamma   90.00
#
_symmetry.space_group_name_H-M   'P 1'
#
loop_
_entity.id
_entity.type
_entity.pdbx_description
1 polymer ?
#
loop_
_entity_poly.entity_id
_entity_poly.type
_entity_poly.pdbx_seq_one_letter_code
_entity_poly.pdbx_strand_id
1 'polypeptide(L)'
;MSKGFSTRTGRLLIIHSCLKENLAPILIPKEEKGKYIDFLISENIKDFVKWGIELENKEKERIELFYNKEKENSWSKKIDKDKLKGVERE
;
A
#
# COMPACT_ATOMS: atom_id res chain seq x y z
N MET A 1 0.54 -21.34 -27.67
CA MET A 1 0.22 -21.15 -26.23
C MET A 1 1.36 -20.36 -25.60
N SER A 2 1.28 -19.03 -25.55
CA SER A 2 2.33 -18.23 -24.91
C SER A 2 2.27 -18.48 -23.40
N LYS A 3 3.40 -18.88 -22.78
CA LYS A 3 3.49 -19.13 -21.34
C LYS A 3 3.33 -17.78 -20.62
N GLY A 4 2.11 -17.45 -20.23
CA GLY A 4 1.81 -16.23 -19.46
C GLY A 4 2.53 -16.27 -18.11
N PHE A 5 3.09 -15.13 -17.70
CA PHE A 5 3.62 -14.95 -16.35
C PHE A 5 2.52 -15.26 -15.32
N SER A 6 2.88 -15.93 -14.23
CA SER A 6 1.91 -16.16 -13.15
C SER A 6 1.41 -14.80 -12.62
N THR A 7 0.12 -14.70 -12.28
CA THR A 7 -0.48 -13.48 -11.70
C THR A 7 0.34 -12.92 -10.53
N ARG A 8 1.00 -13.79 -9.75
CA ARG A 8 1.88 -13.40 -8.65
C ARG A 8 3.16 -12.73 -9.13
N THR A 9 3.82 -13.30 -10.13
CA THR A 9 5.05 -12.73 -10.72
C THR A 9 4.76 -11.39 -11.38
N GLY A 10 3.66 -11.28 -12.14
CA GLY A 10 3.25 -10.02 -12.77
C GLY A 10 3.02 -8.91 -11.74
N ARG A 11 2.29 -9.21 -10.67
CA ARG A 11 2.05 -8.28 -9.56
C ARG A 11 3.33 -7.88 -8.84
N LEU A 12 4.23 -8.85 -8.59
CA LEU A 12 5.51 -8.58 -7.94
C LEU A 12 6.39 -7.65 -8.78
N LEU A 13 6.43 -7.84 -10.09
CA LEU A 13 7.18 -6.96 -10.99
C LEU A 13 6.65 -5.52 -10.96
N ILE A 14 5.31 -5.35 -10.95
CA ILE A 14 4.70 -4.03 -10.84
C ILE A 14 5.08 -3.36 -9.51
N ILE A 15 4.92 -4.06 -8.39
CA ILE A 15 5.28 -3.55 -7.06
C ILE A 15 6.77 -3.19 -6.99
N HIS A 16 7.64 -4.06 -7.48
CA HIS A 16 9.08 -3.82 -7.52
C HIS A 16 9.41 -2.55 -8.31
N SER A 17 8.79 -2.35 -9.47
CA SER A 17 8.99 -1.14 -10.27
C SER A 17 8.49 0.11 -9.55
N CYS A 18 7.33 0.07 -8.89
CA CYS A 18 6.85 1.20 -8.07
C CYS A 18 7.88 1.59 -7.01
N LEU A 19 8.39 0.61 -6.26
CA LEU A 19 9.37 0.87 -5.19
C LEU A 19 10.69 1.42 -5.74
N LYS A 20 11.15 0.89 -6.87
CA LYS A 20 12.38 1.37 -7.54
C LYS A 20 12.27 2.84 -7.94
N GLU A 21 11.09 3.26 -8.40
CA GLU A 21 10.81 4.64 -8.80
C GLU A 21 10.29 5.52 -7.65
N ASN A 22 10.37 5.05 -6.40
CA ASN A 22 9.90 5.75 -5.20
C ASN A 22 8.41 6.14 -5.24
N LEU A 23 7.59 5.30 -5.88
CA LEU A 23 6.13 5.40 -5.92
C LEU A 23 5.53 4.50 -4.84
N ALA A 24 4.34 4.86 -4.35
CA ALA A 24 3.62 3.97 -3.46
C ALA A 24 3.23 2.68 -4.22
N PRO A 25 3.38 1.49 -3.62
CA PRO A 25 3.14 0.24 -4.32
C PRO A 25 1.66 0.08 -4.66
N ILE A 26 1.37 -0.27 -5.92
CA ILE A 26 0.00 -0.53 -6.35
C ILE A 26 -0.47 -1.88 -5.80
N LEU A 27 -1.51 -1.87 -4.97
CA LEU A 27 -2.12 -3.06 -4.42
C LEU A 27 -3.46 -3.36 -5.10
N ILE A 28 -3.49 -4.46 -5.86
CA ILE A 28 -4.70 -4.91 -6.55
C ILE A 28 -5.60 -5.64 -5.55
N PRO A 29 -6.83 -5.14 -5.29
CA PRO A 29 -7.80 -5.81 -4.42
C PRO A 29 -8.15 -7.21 -4.94
N LYS A 30 -8.52 -8.11 -4.03
CA LYS A 30 -8.85 -9.49 -4.39
C LYS A 30 -10.09 -9.52 -5.31
N GLU A 31 -11.04 -8.65 -5.02
CA GLU A 31 -12.32 -8.48 -5.72
C GLU A 31 -12.11 -7.97 -7.15
N GLU A 32 -11.07 -7.16 -7.37
CA GLU A 32 -10.73 -6.59 -8.68
C GLU A 32 -9.72 -7.43 -9.48
N LYS A 33 -9.47 -8.69 -9.09
CA LYS A 33 -8.56 -9.58 -9.83
C LYS A 33 -8.99 -9.76 -11.30
N GLY A 34 -10.29 -9.85 -11.58
CA GLY A 34 -10.82 -9.99 -12.94
C GLY A 34 -10.41 -8.80 -13.81
N LYS A 35 -10.68 -7.59 -13.35
CA LYS A 35 -10.31 -6.32 -14.01
C LYS A 35 -8.81 -6.24 -14.33
N TYR A 36 -7.94 -6.66 -13.41
CA TYR A 36 -6.49 -6.74 -13.67
C TYR A 36 -6.16 -7.70 -14.82
N ILE A 37 -6.76 -8.89 -14.83
CA ILE A 37 -6.54 -9.88 -15.90
C ILE A 37 -7.06 -9.34 -17.23
N ASP A 38 -8.21 -8.69 -17.23
CA ASP A 38 -8.80 -8.10 -18.44
C ASP A 38 -7.89 -7.03 -19.05
N PHE A 39 -7.27 -6.17 -18.23
CA PHE A 39 -6.27 -5.21 -18.70
C PHE A 39 -5.06 -5.89 -19.36
N LEU A 40 -4.58 -7.01 -18.80
CA LEU A 40 -3.46 -7.75 -19.37
C LEU A 40 -3.83 -8.44 -20.69
N ILE A 41 -5.04 -9.00 -20.80
CA ILE A 41 -5.50 -9.70 -22.01
C ILE A 41 -5.82 -8.71 -23.13
N SER A 42 -6.48 -7.60 -22.79
CA SER A 42 -6.89 -6.59 -23.77
C SER A 42 -5.77 -5.64 -24.19
N GLU A 43 -4.61 -5.71 -23.53
CA GLU A 43 -3.49 -4.77 -23.70
C GLU A 43 -3.93 -3.29 -23.58
N ASN A 44 -5.00 -3.02 -22.84
CA ASN A 44 -5.51 -1.66 -22.64
C ASN A 44 -4.66 -0.92 -21.60
N ILE A 45 -3.47 -0.50 -22.04
CA ILE A 45 -2.47 0.18 -21.20
C ILE A 45 -3.01 1.51 -20.66
N LYS A 46 -3.77 2.26 -21.46
CA LYS A 46 -4.25 3.59 -21.08
C LYS A 46 -5.16 3.54 -19.85
N ASP A 47 -6.16 2.67 -19.88
CA ASP A 47 -7.08 2.54 -18.75
C ASP A 47 -6.44 1.79 -17.58
N PHE A 48 -5.48 0.90 -17.87
CA PHE A 48 -4.71 0.24 -16.82
C PHE A 48 -3.87 1.25 -16.01
N VAL A 49 -3.19 2.19 -16.68
CA VAL A 49 -2.43 3.26 -16.01
C VAL A 49 -3.34 4.15 -15.18
N LYS A 50 -4.50 4.55 -15.72
CA LYS A 50 -5.46 5.36 -14.98
C LYS A 50 -5.89 4.68 -13.68
N TRP A 51 -6.26 3.40 -13.76
CA TRP A 51 -6.62 2.61 -12.57
C TRP A 51 -5.43 2.41 -11.63
N GLY A 52 -4.21 2.24 -12.16
CA GLY A 52 -2.98 2.17 -11.37
C GLY A 52 -2.75 3.42 -10.51
N ILE A 53 -2.98 4.61 -11.06
CA ILE A 53 -2.89 5.89 -10.33
C ILE A 53 -3.93 5.96 -9.20
N GLU A 54 -5.16 5.50 -9.45
CA GLU A 54 -6.21 5.44 -8.42
C GLU A 54 -5.80 4.52 -7.26
N LEU A 55 -5.20 3.37 -7.56
CA LEU A 55 -4.70 2.44 -6.54
C LEU A 55 -3.49 3.01 -5.77
N GLU A 56 -2.58 3.68 -6.48
CA GLU A 56 -1.43 4.34 -5.86
C GLU A 56 -1.87 5.40 -4.83
N ASN A 57 -2.84 6.24 -5.18
CA ASN A 57 -3.37 7.26 -4.28
C ASN A 57 -4.02 6.67 -3.02
N LYS A 58 -4.82 5.61 -3.18
CA LYS A 58 -5.39 4.88 -2.03
C LYS A 58 -4.30 4.30 -1.13
N GLU A 59 -3.21 3.81 -1.71
CA GLU A 59 -2.09 3.29 -0.93
C GLU A 59 -1.35 4.40 -0.19
N LYS A 60 -1.14 5.57 -0.80
CA LYS A 60 -0.56 6.74 -0.12
C LYS A 60 -1.38 7.14 1.10
N GLU A 61 -2.70 7.22 0.95
CA GLU A 61 -3.62 7.50 2.07
C GLU A 61 -3.48 6.46 3.18
N ARG A 62 -3.41 5.17 2.83
CA ARG A 62 -3.25 4.09 3.82
C ARG A 62 -1.92 4.19 4.56
N ILE A 63 -0.84 4.49 3.85
CA ILE A 63 0.49 4.68 4.44
C ILE A 63 0.47 5.87 5.42
N GLU A 64 -0.15 6.98 5.06
CA GLU A 64 -0.27 8.15 5.93
C GLU A 64 -1.09 7.84 7.19
N LEU A 65 -2.25 7.19 7.04
CA LEU A 65 -3.08 6.74 8.17
C LEU A 65 -2.31 5.81 9.11
N PHE A 66 -1.51 4.90 8.54
CA PHE A 66 -0.67 4.00 9.32
C PHE A 66 0.37 4.78 10.15
N TYR A 67 1.10 5.72 9.53
CA TYR A 67 2.07 6.55 10.24
C TYR A 67 1.45 7.42 11.34
N ASN A 68 0.27 8.01 11.09
CA ASN A 68 -0.41 8.83 12.08
C ASN A 68 -0.84 8.00 13.29
N LYS A 69 -1.38 6.80 13.08
CA LYS A 69 -1.72 5.86 14.14
C LYS A 69 -0.50 5.43 14.96
N GLU A 70 0.65 5.17 14.32
CA GLU A 70 1.88 4.84 15.04
C GLU A 70 2.38 6.00 15.89
N LYS A 71 2.31 7.23 15.38
CA LYS A 71 2.65 8.43 16.15
C LYS A 71 1.76 8.57 17.36
N GLU A 72 0.44 8.54 17.21
CA GLU A 72 -0.52 8.63 18.33
C GLU A 72 -0.22 7.59 19.42
N ASN A 73 -0.01 6.33 19.02
CA ASN A 73 0.35 5.26 19.96
C ASN A 73 1.65 5.53 20.73
N SER A 74 2.65 6.15 20.08
CA SER A 74 3.91 6.55 20.72
C SER A 74 3.70 7.69 21.73
N TRP A 75 2.89 8.69 21.37
CA TRP A 75 2.53 9.81 22.25
C TRP A 75 1.75 9.35 23.49
N SER A 76 0.74 8.50 23.32
CA SER A 76 -0.02 7.94 24.45
C SER A 76 0.87 7.19 25.43
N LYS A 77 1.77 6.32 24.92
CA LYS A 77 2.75 5.59 25.75
C LYS A 77 3.69 6.52 26.52
N LYS A 78 4.09 7.65 25.92
CA LYS A 78 4.94 8.64 26.58
C LYS A 78 4.22 9.33 27.74
N ILE A 79 2.97 9.74 27.52
CA ILE A 79 2.13 10.39 28.55
C ILE A 79 1.92 9.47 29.75
N ASP A 80 1.62 8.18 29.52
CA ASP A 80 1.40 7.22 30.61
C ASP A 80 2.66 6.97 31.44
N LYS A 81 3.84 6.90 30.77
CA LYS A 81 5.13 6.78 31.46
C LYS A 81 5.44 8.01 32.32
N ASP A 82 5.13 9.21 31.84
CA ASP A 82 5.40 10.45 32.56
C ASP A 82 4.45 10.62 33.77
N LYS A 83 3.21 10.11 33.69
CA LYS A 83 2.29 9.99 34.85
C LYS A 83 2.83 9.05 35.93
N LEU A 84 3.31 7.86 35.56
CA LEU A 84 3.87 6.88 36.51
C LEU A 84 5.07 7.45 37.28
N LYS A 85 5.96 8.20 36.61
CA LYS A 85 7.10 8.88 37.26
C LYS A 85 6.72 10.06 38.17
N GLY A 86 5.50 10.58 38.02
CA GLY A 86 4.96 11.61 38.91
C GLY A 86 4.48 11.03 40.23
N VAL A 87 3.94 9.80 40.21
CA VAL A 87 3.38 9.10 41.38
C VAL A 87 4.46 8.51 42.29
N GLU A 88 5.62 8.12 41.76
CA GLU A 88 6.73 7.57 42.56
C GLU A 88 7.55 8.62 43.33
N ARG A 89 7.20 9.91 43.21
CA ARG A 89 7.92 11.04 43.84
C ARG A 89 7.16 11.67 45.03
N GLU A 90 6.10 11.04 45.50
CA GLU A 90 5.42 11.30 46.79
C GLU A 90 5.67 10.15 47.77
#